data_AF-A0A346R7T1-F1
#
_entry.id   AF-A0A346R7T1-F1
#
_cell.length_a   1.000
_cell.length_b   1.000
_cell.length_c   1.000
_cell.angle_alpha   90.00
_cell.angle_beta   90.00
_cell.angle_gamma   90.00
#
_symmetry.space_group_name_H-M   'P 1'
#
loop_
_entity.id
_entity.type
_entity.pdbx_description
1 polymer ?
#
loop_
_entity_poly.entity_id
_entity_poly.type
_entity_poly.pdbx_seq_one_letter_code
_entity_poly.pdbx_strand_id
1 'polypeptide(L)'
;MVKSMRRRLAVIAGLIGVAALPGSVRAEKIENPVAVFAGLDKITGRIISFDVYIGETVQFGALQVVPRVCYSRPPTEPPQTTAFVEADEITLNNEVRRIFTGWMFASSPGLHAIEHAVYDVWLTDCKQYSNVPPPDNYDGPPVSAPVIENDPLADEPLPDDGIPRTQPRPKPW
;
A
#
# COMPACT_ATOMS: atom_id res chain seq x y z
N MET A 1 -21.63 -66.91 -56.07
CA MET A 1 -20.74 -67.43 -55.01
C MET A 1 -19.83 -66.30 -54.51
N VAL A 2 -20.20 -65.75 -53.35
CA VAL A 2 -19.47 -65.04 -52.28
C VAL A 2 -18.18 -64.21 -52.56
N LYS A 3 -18.36 -62.89 -52.30
CA LYS A 3 -17.50 -61.81 -51.70
C LYS A 3 -16.02 -61.70 -52.12
N SER A 4 -15.62 -60.64 -52.82
CA SER A 4 -15.51 -59.23 -52.40
C SER A 4 -14.45 -58.98 -51.33
N MET A 5 -13.33 -58.44 -51.80
CA MET A 5 -12.14 -57.97 -51.11
C MET A 5 -12.24 -56.46 -50.88
N ARG A 6 -11.56 -55.97 -49.83
CA ARG A 6 -11.19 -54.57 -49.51
C ARG A 6 -12.27 -53.78 -48.72
N ARG A 7 -11.98 -52.92 -47.75
CA ARG A 7 -10.85 -52.61 -46.84
C ARG A 7 -11.38 -51.43 -45.96
N ARG A 8 -10.95 -51.34 -44.69
CA ARG A 8 -10.76 -50.13 -43.85
C ARG A 8 -11.89 -49.57 -42.94
N LEU A 9 -11.38 -49.06 -41.80
CA LEU A 9 -11.85 -48.00 -40.88
C LEU A 9 -12.97 -48.40 -39.89
N ALA A 10 -12.62 -48.65 -38.63
CA ALA A 10 -12.41 -47.67 -37.54
C ALA A 10 -13.74 -47.19 -36.94
N VAL A 11 -14.11 -47.75 -35.79
CA VAL A 11 -15.09 -47.17 -34.85
C VAL A 11 -14.52 -47.34 -33.45
N ILE A 12 -13.71 -46.37 -32.99
CA ILE A 12 -13.49 -46.13 -31.57
C ILE A 12 -14.49 -45.02 -31.22
N ALA A 13 -15.59 -45.42 -30.62
CA ALA A 13 -16.67 -44.53 -30.20
C ALA A 13 -16.17 -43.61 -29.07
N GLY A 14 -16.57 -42.34 -29.16
CA GLY A 14 -15.97 -41.23 -28.44
C GLY A 14 -16.21 -41.23 -26.93
N LEU A 15 -15.13 -40.94 -26.21
CA LEU A 15 -15.12 -40.30 -24.90
C LEU A 15 -14.52 -38.91 -25.11
N ILE A 16 -15.32 -37.98 -25.64
CA ILE A 16 -14.95 -36.56 -25.67
C ILE A 16 -15.15 -36.06 -24.23
N GLY A 17 -14.08 -36.13 -23.44
CA GLY A 17 -14.00 -35.43 -22.17
C GLY A 17 -14.07 -33.94 -22.43
N VAL A 18 -15.11 -33.28 -21.90
CA VAL A 18 -15.18 -31.82 -21.82
C VAL A 18 -14.10 -31.37 -20.86
N ALA A 19 -12.92 -31.04 -21.39
CA ALA A 19 -11.87 -30.37 -20.65
C ALA A 19 -12.33 -28.93 -20.40
N ALA A 20 -12.95 -28.69 -19.24
CA ALA A 20 -13.15 -27.34 -18.73
C ALA A 20 -11.75 -26.71 -18.55
N LEU A 21 -11.42 -25.74 -19.41
CA LEU A 21 -10.22 -24.92 -19.24
C LEU A 21 -10.40 -24.14 -17.92
N PRO A 22 -9.56 -24.34 -16.90
CA PRO A 22 -9.64 -23.51 -15.71
C PRO A 22 -9.33 -22.07 -16.11
N GLY A 23 -10.32 -21.18 -15.99
CA GLY A 23 -10.09 -19.75 -16.12
C GLY A 23 -9.08 -19.33 -15.06
N SER A 24 -7.98 -18.71 -15.47
CA SER A 24 -6.97 -18.20 -14.54
C SER A 24 -7.57 -17.04 -13.75
N VAL A 25 -7.90 -17.26 -12.49
CA VAL A 25 -8.18 -16.18 -11.54
C VAL A 25 -6.83 -15.56 -11.19
N ARG A 26 -6.56 -14.34 -11.66
CA ARG A 26 -5.41 -13.58 -11.21
C ARG A 26 -5.80 -12.83 -9.94
N ALA A 27 -5.13 -13.14 -8.83
CA ALA A 27 -5.13 -12.28 -7.66
C ALA A 27 -4.27 -11.05 -8.00
N GLU A 28 -4.91 -9.99 -8.48
CA GLU A 28 -4.23 -8.78 -8.91
C GLU A 28 -3.83 -7.94 -7.70
N LYS A 29 -2.53 -7.68 -7.58
CA LYS A 29 -1.94 -6.91 -6.51
C LYS A 29 -1.76 -5.48 -6.99
N ILE A 30 -2.24 -4.51 -6.21
CA ILE A 30 -2.14 -3.09 -6.55
C ILE A 30 -0.84 -2.56 -5.95
N GLU A 31 0.06 -2.08 -6.80
CA GLU A 31 1.28 -1.38 -6.39
C GLU A 31 0.96 0.04 -5.94
N ASN A 32 1.47 0.42 -4.77
CA ASN A 32 1.23 1.73 -4.19
C ASN A 32 2.55 2.51 -4.05
N PRO A 33 2.54 3.80 -4.39
CA PRO A 33 3.69 4.71 -4.26
C PRO A 33 4.01 5.12 -2.82
N VAL A 34 3.05 5.01 -1.90
CA VAL A 34 3.18 5.46 -0.52
C VAL A 34 2.86 4.32 0.45
N ALA A 35 3.77 4.08 1.38
CA ALA A 35 3.57 3.23 2.54
C ALA A 35 3.26 4.09 3.77
N VAL A 36 2.24 3.70 4.53
CA VAL A 36 1.83 4.39 5.75
C VAL A 36 2.26 3.56 6.94
N PHE A 37 3.02 4.18 7.83
CA PHE A 37 3.51 3.55 9.04
C PHE A 37 2.90 4.22 10.26
N ALA A 38 2.74 3.43 11.32
CA ALA A 38 2.60 3.94 12.66
C ALA A 38 3.89 3.66 13.44
N GLY A 39 4.36 4.68 14.15
CA GLY A 39 5.50 4.60 15.05
C GLY A 39 5.07 4.86 16.49
N LEU A 40 5.38 3.94 17.41
CA LEU A 40 5.21 4.11 18.85
C LEU A 40 6.56 4.48 19.48
N ASP A 41 6.58 5.56 20.24
CA ASP A 41 7.66 5.84 21.18
C ASP A 41 7.28 5.25 22.56
N LYS A 42 8.02 4.22 23.00
CA LYS A 42 7.79 3.51 24.27
C LYS A 42 8.12 4.37 25.50
N ILE A 43 8.90 5.43 25.34
CA ILE A 43 9.25 6.34 26.44
C ILE A 43 8.10 7.31 26.71
N THR A 44 7.54 7.89 25.65
CA THR A 44 6.46 8.88 25.76
C THR A 44 5.05 8.28 25.65
N GLY A 45 4.93 7.05 25.17
CA GLY A 45 3.66 6.37 24.91
C GLY A 45 2.88 6.94 23.73
N ARG A 46 3.50 7.78 22.87
CA ARG A 46 2.83 8.43 21.74
C ARG A 46 2.97 7.60 20.48
N ILE A 47 1.85 7.47 19.76
CA ILE A 47 1.81 6.88 18.42
C ILE A 47 1.66 8.00 17.40
N ILE A 48 2.51 8.00 16.39
CA ILE A 48 2.40 8.91 15.24
C ILE A 48 2.22 8.11 13.96
N SER A 49 1.46 8.67 13.02
CA SER A 49 1.35 8.12 11.66
C SER A 49 2.20 8.96 10.74
N PHE A 50 2.95 8.32 9.85
CA PHE A 50 3.74 9.00 8.83
C PHE A 50 3.67 8.25 7.51
N ASP A 51 3.57 9.01 6.43
CA ASP A 51 3.56 8.53 5.06
C ASP A 51 5.01 8.52 4.54
N VAL A 52 5.41 7.46 3.85
CA VAL A 52 6.76 7.28 3.30
C VAL A 52 6.65 6.84 1.84
N TYR A 53 7.34 7.53 0.96
CA TYR A 53 7.38 7.16 -0.45
C TYR A 53 8.24 5.90 -0.65
N ILE A 54 7.88 5.06 -1.64
CA ILE A 54 8.70 3.88 -1.97
C ILE A 54 10.13 4.29 -2.33
N GLY A 55 11.10 3.67 -1.66
CA GLY A 55 12.53 3.96 -1.82
C GLY A 55 13.04 5.17 -1.03
N GLU A 56 12.16 5.95 -0.40
CA GLU A 56 12.53 7.03 0.49
C GLU A 56 13.02 6.48 1.84
N THR A 57 13.97 7.19 2.46
CA THR A 57 14.41 6.90 3.83
C THR A 57 13.84 7.94 4.77
N VAL A 58 12.94 7.53 5.66
CA VAL A 58 12.36 8.40 6.69
C VAL A 58 12.90 8.00 8.05
N GLN A 59 13.23 8.99 8.86
CA GLN A 59 13.73 8.78 10.21
C GLN A 59 12.60 8.91 11.25
N PHE A 60 12.43 7.88 12.07
CA PHE A 60 11.57 7.88 13.25
C PHE A 60 12.40 7.60 14.50
N GLY A 61 12.68 8.65 15.28
CA GLY A 61 13.56 8.56 16.45
C GLY A 61 14.99 8.15 16.04
N ALA A 62 15.43 6.98 16.52
CA ALA A 62 16.72 6.38 16.16
C ALA A 62 16.64 5.40 14.97
N LEU A 63 15.46 5.18 14.40
CA LEU A 63 15.25 4.25 13.30
C LEU A 63 15.17 4.98 11.97
N GLN A 64 15.84 4.46 10.95
CA GLN A 64 15.66 4.83 9.55
C GLN A 64 14.86 3.72 8.85
N VAL A 65 13.71 4.06 8.29
CA VAL A 65 12.76 3.12 7.70
C VAL A 65 12.69 3.37 6.20
N VAL A 66 12.85 2.30 5.43
CA VAL A 66 12.86 2.32 3.96
C VAL A 66 11.89 1.26 3.42
N PRO A 67 10.68 1.64 2.98
CA PRO A 67 9.80 0.74 2.26
C PRO A 67 10.32 0.54 0.83
N ARG A 68 10.54 -0.71 0.42
CA ARG A 68 10.95 -1.05 -0.95
C ARG A 68 9.79 -1.29 -1.88
N VAL A 69 8.69 -1.81 -1.35
CA VAL A 69 7.44 -2.04 -2.07
C VAL A 69 6.29 -1.96 -1.08
N CYS A 70 5.13 -1.47 -1.54
CA CYS A 70 3.89 -1.46 -0.77
C CYS A 70 2.75 -1.88 -1.69
N TYR A 71 1.97 -2.84 -1.22
CA TYR A 71 0.92 -3.45 -2.02
C TYR A 71 -0.39 -3.55 -1.26
N SER A 72 -1.49 -3.28 -1.96
CA SER A 72 -2.85 -3.47 -1.48
C SER A 72 -3.62 -4.43 -2.40
N ARG A 73 -4.81 -4.83 -1.96
CA ARG A 73 -5.73 -5.68 -2.73
C ARG A 73 -6.97 -4.90 -3.15
N PRO A 74 -7.60 -5.28 -4.27
CA PRO A 74 -8.87 -4.69 -4.68
C PRO A 74 -9.96 -4.96 -3.62
N PRO A 75 -10.99 -4.10 -3.55
CA PRO A 75 -12.07 -4.21 -2.56
C PRO A 75 -12.94 -5.47 -2.73
N THR A 76 -12.80 -6.19 -3.85
CA THR A 76 -13.50 -7.45 -4.12
C THR A 76 -12.88 -8.66 -3.41
N GLU A 77 -11.69 -8.51 -2.81
CA GLU A 77 -10.97 -9.55 -2.07
C GLU A 77 -10.81 -9.12 -0.60
N PRO A 78 -10.63 -10.04 0.37
CA PRO A 78 -10.27 -9.66 1.73
C PRO A 78 -9.11 -8.65 1.78
N PRO A 79 -9.24 -7.56 2.55
CA PRO A 79 -8.24 -6.51 2.61
C PRO A 79 -6.94 -7.08 3.16
N GLN A 80 -5.88 -6.93 2.37
CA GLN A 80 -4.54 -7.39 2.70
C GLN A 80 -3.55 -6.39 2.15
N THR A 81 -2.91 -5.68 3.05
CA THR A 81 -1.91 -4.67 2.73
C THR A 81 -0.57 -5.15 3.27
N THR A 82 0.42 -5.19 2.38
CA THR A 82 1.74 -5.77 2.66
C THR A 82 2.84 -4.88 2.11
N ALA A 83 3.93 -4.72 2.87
CA ALA A 83 5.10 -3.97 2.43
C ALA A 83 6.36 -4.74 2.74
N PHE A 84 7.37 -4.65 1.88
CA PHE A 84 8.72 -5.10 2.23
C PHE A 84 9.50 -3.90 2.72
N VAL A 85 10.05 -4.01 3.92
CA VAL A 85 10.65 -2.89 4.64
C VAL A 85 12.03 -3.28 5.11
N GLU A 86 12.96 -2.37 4.91
CA GLU A 86 14.28 -2.38 5.54
C GLU A 86 14.27 -1.31 6.63
N ALA A 87 14.83 -1.63 7.80
CA ALA A 87 15.07 -0.63 8.82
C ALA A 87 16.46 -0.76 9.43
N ASP A 88 17.08 0.40 9.56
CA ASP A 88 18.39 0.57 10.17
C ASP A 88 18.24 1.36 11.47
N GLU A 89 19.08 1.06 12.46
CA GLU A 89 19.17 1.79 13.73
C GLU A 89 20.44 2.64 13.73
N ILE A 90 20.31 3.89 14.16
CA ILE A 90 21.42 4.81 14.44
C ILE A 90 21.77 4.67 15.93
N THR A 91 22.94 4.11 16.22
CA THR A 91 23.41 3.94 17.59
C THR A 91 23.88 5.26 18.21
N LEU A 92 24.10 5.26 19.53
CA LEU A 92 24.69 6.40 20.26
C LEU A 92 26.10 6.78 19.75
N ASN A 93 26.81 5.83 19.13
CA ASN A 93 28.12 6.06 18.52
C ASN A 93 28.01 6.52 17.05
N ASN A 94 26.79 6.83 16.59
CA ASN A 94 26.48 7.25 15.23
C ASN A 94 26.82 6.18 14.16
N GLU A 95 26.75 4.90 14.55
CA GLU A 95 26.88 3.76 13.64
C GLU A 95 25.49 3.35 13.14
N VAL A 96 25.39 3.06 11.83
CA VAL A 96 24.14 2.61 11.20
C VAL A 96 24.18 1.10 11.05
N ARG A 97 23.21 0.40 11.64
CA ARG A 97 23.10 -1.07 11.56
C ARG A 97 21.70 -1.52 11.14
N ARG A 98 21.64 -2.49 10.23
CA ARG A 98 20.40 -3.18 9.82
C ARG A 98 19.83 -3.94 11.00
N ILE A 99 18.62 -3.61 11.41
CA ILE A 99 17.90 -4.35 12.47
C ILE A 99 16.71 -5.13 11.95
N PHE A 100 16.17 -4.75 10.79
CA PHE A 100 15.02 -5.39 10.19
C PHE A 100 15.11 -5.42 8.68
N THR A 101 14.71 -6.54 8.09
CA THR A 101 14.50 -6.70 6.65
C THR A 101 13.45 -7.77 6.46
N GLY A 102 12.27 -7.39 5.98
CA GLY A 102 11.19 -8.35 5.86
C GLY A 102 9.85 -7.78 5.42
N TRP A 103 8.87 -8.66 5.32
CA TRP A 103 7.50 -8.33 4.98
C TRP A 103 6.71 -7.93 6.22
N MET A 104 6.04 -6.79 6.16
CA MET A 104 5.07 -6.32 7.13
C MET A 104 3.64 -6.50 6.61
N PHE A 105 2.70 -6.73 7.53
CA PHE A 105 1.29 -6.98 7.22
C PHE A 105 0.41 -6.01 8.00
N ALA A 106 -0.30 -5.12 7.31
CA ALA A 106 -1.15 -4.13 7.97
C ALA A 106 -2.32 -4.76 8.74
N SER A 107 -2.86 -5.87 8.24
CA SER A 107 -3.95 -6.60 8.91
C SER A 107 -3.49 -7.35 10.16
N SER A 108 -2.19 -7.55 10.34
CA SER A 108 -1.62 -8.29 11.46
C SER A 108 -0.25 -7.72 11.84
N PRO A 109 -0.20 -6.49 12.38
CA PRO A 109 1.06 -5.80 12.66
C PRO A 109 2.00 -6.60 13.57
N GLY A 110 1.45 -7.27 14.59
CA GLY A 110 2.23 -8.06 15.54
C GLY A 110 2.91 -9.32 14.99
N LEU A 111 2.69 -9.68 13.71
CA LEU A 111 3.38 -10.82 13.10
C LEU A 111 4.81 -10.46 12.68
N HIS A 112 5.01 -9.26 12.14
CA HIS A 112 6.28 -8.81 11.57
C HIS A 112 6.45 -7.29 11.69
N ALA A 113 6.22 -6.72 12.88
CA ALA A 113 6.58 -5.33 13.17
C ALA A 113 8.08 -5.19 13.51
N ILE A 114 8.61 -3.97 13.42
CA ILE A 114 9.90 -3.62 14.01
C ILE A 114 9.66 -3.38 15.50
N GLU A 115 10.27 -4.23 16.32
CA GLU A 115 10.24 -4.13 17.77
C GLU A 115 11.63 -3.69 18.25
N HIS A 116 11.83 -2.39 18.45
CA HIS A 116 13.06 -1.86 19.02
C HIS A 116 12.86 -1.55 20.52
N ALA A 117 13.95 -1.48 21.30
CA ALA A 117 13.88 -1.32 22.76
C ALA A 117 13.13 -0.03 23.18
N VAL A 118 13.16 0.98 22.32
CA VAL A 118 12.60 2.32 22.57
C VAL A 118 11.46 2.67 21.60
N TYR A 119 11.47 2.11 20.39
CA TYR A 119 10.55 2.50 19.32
C TYR A 119 9.92 1.26 18.69
N ASP A 120 8.65 1.30 18.33
CA ASP A 120 8.06 0.28 17.46
C ASP A 120 7.58 0.93 16.18
N VAL A 121 7.73 0.22 15.06
CA VAL A 121 7.22 0.68 13.76
C VAL A 121 6.52 -0.48 13.06
N TRP A 122 5.31 -0.21 12.58
CA TRP A 122 4.55 -1.18 11.81
C TRP A 122 3.79 -0.52 10.66
N LEU A 123 3.59 -1.29 9.60
CA LEU A 123 2.77 -0.89 8.46
C LEU A 123 1.31 -0.80 8.89
N THR A 124 0.62 0.28 8.52
CA THR A 124 -0.81 0.46 8.75
C THR A 124 -1.60 0.48 7.45
N ASP A 125 -1.05 1.02 6.37
CA ASP A 125 -1.73 1.07 5.07
C ASP A 125 -0.76 1.32 3.90
N CYS A 126 -1.26 1.19 2.66
CA CYS A 126 -0.60 1.65 1.43
C CYS A 126 -1.57 2.56 0.68
N LYS A 127 -1.09 3.71 0.21
CA LYS A 127 -1.92 4.71 -0.49
C LYS A 127 -1.37 5.04 -1.87
N GLN A 128 -2.28 5.41 -2.77
CA GLN A 128 -1.94 5.97 -4.10
C GLN A 128 -1.54 7.45 -4.04
N TYR A 129 -1.91 8.15 -2.97
CA TYR A 129 -1.70 9.58 -2.78
C TYR A 129 -1.31 9.88 -1.33
N SER A 130 -0.50 10.93 -1.13
CA SER A 130 -0.21 11.53 0.17
C SER A 130 -0.28 13.06 0.07
N ASN A 131 -0.70 13.71 1.17
CA ASN A 131 -0.66 15.17 1.29
C ASN A 131 0.78 15.71 1.42
N VAL A 132 1.75 14.84 1.67
CA VAL A 132 3.17 15.19 1.68
C VAL A 132 3.68 15.11 0.24
N PRO A 133 4.31 16.15 -0.31
CA PRO A 133 4.85 16.10 -1.67
C PRO A 133 5.93 15.01 -1.80
N PRO A 134 6.04 14.32 -2.96
CA PRO A 134 7.12 13.38 -3.21
C PRO A 134 8.50 14.04 -3.17
N PRO A 135 9.57 13.30 -2.85
CA PRO A 135 10.94 13.81 -2.94
C PRO A 135 11.33 14.10 -4.39
N ASP A 136 12.24 15.06 -4.60
CA ASP A 136 12.64 15.56 -5.94
C ASP A 136 13.16 14.44 -6.88
N ASN A 137 13.75 13.39 -6.32
CA ASN A 137 14.35 12.27 -7.02
C ASN A 137 13.55 10.96 -6.85
N TYR A 138 12.23 11.05 -6.84
CA TYR A 138 11.36 9.89 -6.69
C TYR A 138 11.29 9.04 -7.98
N ASP A 139 11.77 7.79 -7.89
CA ASP A 139 11.79 6.81 -8.99
C ASP A 139 10.79 5.64 -8.78
N GLY A 140 9.80 5.81 -7.88
CA GLY A 140 8.85 4.75 -7.52
C GLY A 140 7.59 4.69 -8.41
N PRO A 141 6.58 3.87 -8.01
CA PRO A 141 5.29 3.79 -8.71
C PRO A 141 4.62 5.17 -8.90
N PRO A 142 3.76 5.37 -9.90
CA PRO A 142 3.14 6.67 -10.13
C PRO A 142 2.29 7.12 -8.92
N VAL A 143 2.50 8.36 -8.48
CA VAL A 143 1.68 9.00 -7.42
C VAL A 143 0.42 9.55 -8.06
N SER A 144 -0.76 9.11 -7.63
CA SER A 144 -2.01 9.72 -8.07
C SER A 144 -2.10 11.12 -7.47
N ALA A 145 -2.43 12.13 -8.28
CA ALA A 145 -2.73 13.46 -7.77
C ALA A 145 -3.90 13.41 -6.77
N PRO A 146 -3.98 14.34 -5.80
CA PRO A 146 -5.19 14.48 -5.02
C PRO A 146 -6.33 14.70 -6.00
N VAL A 147 -7.38 13.90 -5.89
CA VAL A 147 -8.67 14.31 -6.43
C VAL A 147 -9.09 15.50 -5.56
N ILE A 148 -8.62 16.70 -5.92
CA ILE A 148 -9.39 17.89 -5.64
C ILE A 148 -10.65 17.67 -6.47
N GLU A 149 -11.65 17.03 -5.88
CA GLU A 149 -12.99 17.11 -6.41
C GLU A 149 -13.26 18.61 -6.39
N ASN A 150 -13.18 19.23 -7.57
CA ASN A 150 -13.61 20.59 -7.74
C ASN A 150 -15.10 20.56 -7.42
N ASP A 151 -15.45 20.69 -6.15
CA ASP A 151 -16.81 20.91 -5.73
C ASP A 151 -17.21 22.22 -6.41
N PRO A 152 -18.09 22.20 -7.43
CA PRO A 152 -18.45 23.40 -8.15
C PRO A 152 -19.13 24.45 -7.25
N LEU A 153 -19.45 24.12 -5.99
CA LEU A 153 -19.96 25.04 -4.98
C LEU A 153 -18.88 25.74 -4.13
N ALA A 154 -17.62 25.32 -4.19
CA ALA A 154 -16.54 25.96 -3.42
C ALA A 154 -16.06 27.28 -4.05
N ASP A 155 -16.34 27.49 -5.34
CA ASP A 155 -16.01 28.72 -6.08
C ASP A 155 -17.21 29.69 -6.22
N GLU A 156 -18.40 29.33 -5.73
CA GLU A 156 -19.50 30.28 -5.68
C GLU A 156 -19.29 31.25 -4.50
N PRO A 157 -19.16 32.57 -4.75
CA PRO A 157 -19.24 33.54 -3.69
C PRO A 157 -20.57 33.34 -2.97
N LEU A 158 -20.51 33.06 -1.66
CA LEU A 158 -21.70 33.09 -0.80
C LEU A 158 -22.47 34.40 -1.07
N PRO A 159 -23.79 34.35 -1.28
CA PRO A 159 -24.59 35.56 -1.40
C PRO A 159 -24.30 36.50 -0.22
N ASP A 160 -24.15 37.79 -0.52
CA ASP A 160 -24.01 38.81 0.53
C ASP A 160 -25.38 38.96 1.22
N ASP A 161 -25.60 38.15 2.25
CA ASP A 161 -26.83 38.14 3.04
C ASP A 161 -26.98 39.39 3.92
N GLY A 162 -26.06 40.36 3.84
CA GLY A 162 -26.05 41.58 4.65
C GLY A 162 -25.85 41.32 6.15
N ILE A 163 -25.51 40.10 6.54
CA ILE A 163 -25.18 39.73 7.92
C ILE A 163 -23.68 40.00 8.11
N PRO A 164 -23.27 40.85 9.07
CA PRO A 164 -21.87 41.03 9.41
C PRO A 164 -21.29 39.69 9.90
N ARG A 165 -20.58 38.96 9.03
CA ARG A 165 -19.84 37.77 9.41
C ARG A 165 -18.69 38.25 10.28
N THR A 166 -18.86 38.11 11.60
CA THR A 166 -17.79 38.37 12.56
C THR A 166 -16.61 37.47 12.17
N GLN A 167 -15.48 38.09 11.80
CA GLN A 167 -14.25 37.33 11.57
C GLN A 167 -13.97 36.49 12.82
N PRO A 168 -13.71 35.18 12.67
CA PRO A 168 -13.29 34.36 13.80
C PRO A 168 -12.07 35.01 14.44
N ARG A 169 -12.18 35.32 15.73
CA ARG A 169 -11.07 35.93 16.48
C ARG A 169 -9.85 35.01 16.33
N PRO A 170 -8.69 35.51 15.88
CA PRO A 170 -7.49 34.68 15.79
C PRO A 170 -7.18 34.11 17.17
N LYS A 171 -6.89 32.79 17.22
CA LYS A 171 -6.51 32.11 18.46
C LYS A 171 -5.21 32.74 18.96
N PRO A 172 -5.13 33.18 20.22
CA PRO A 172 -3.95 33.85 20.73
C PRO A 172 -2.90 32.85 21.19
N TRP A 173 -2.35 32.04 20.28
CA TRP A 173 -1.05 31.36 20.41
C TRP A 173 -0.64 30.76 19.07
#